data_AF-A0A9D2RHR9-F1
#
_entry.id   AF-A0A9D2RHR9-F1
#
_cell.length_a   1.000
_cell.length_b   1.000
_cell.length_c   1.000
_cell.angle_alpha   90.00
_cell.angle_beta   90.00
_cell.angle_gamma   90.00
#
_symmetry.space_group_name_H-M   'P 1'
#
loop_
_entity.id
_entity.type
_entity.pdbx_description
1 polymer ?
#
loop_
_entity_poly.entity_id
_entity_poly.type
_entity_poly.pdbx_seq_one_letter_code
_entity_poly.pdbx_strand_id
1 'polypeptide(L)' 'MITDSEKRLEAFEKMLRSVREQYDSADERMKKLKAEGKEKTATYRQLMGNKMQLQNIISIYKVYDLTE' A
#
# COMPACT_ATOMS: atom_id res chain seq x y z
N MET A 1 -28.76 2.11 -14.17
CA MET A 1 -28.13 0.77 -14.10
C MET A 1 -26.64 0.99 -14.15
N ILE A 2 -25.89 0.47 -13.17
CA ILE A 2 -24.43 0.52 -13.19
C ILE A 2 -23.93 -0.49 -14.23
N THR A 3 -23.16 -0.03 -15.20
CA THR A 3 -22.50 -0.80 -16.25
C THR A 3 -21.37 -1.66 -15.69
N ASP A 4 -20.96 -2.68 -16.42
CA ASP A 4 -19.83 -3.52 -15.99
C ASP A 4 -18.50 -2.75 -15.97
N SER A 5 -18.37 -1.71 -16.79
CA SER A 5 -17.24 -0.78 -16.76
C SER A 5 -17.19 0.01 -15.45
N GLU A 6 -18.34 0.53 -14.99
CA GLU A 6 -18.43 1.25 -13.71
C GLU A 6 -18.13 0.34 -12.51
N LYS A 7 -18.65 -0.91 -12.49
CA LYS A 7 -18.29 -1.89 -11.44
C LYS A 7 -16.80 -2.20 -11.40
N ARG A 8 -16.18 -2.36 -12.58
CA ARG A 8 -14.73 -2.60 -12.69
C ARG A 8 -13.94 -1.40 -12.18
N LEU A 9 -14.39 -0.18 -12.45
CA LEU A 9 -13.79 1.05 -11.94
C LEU A 9 -13.89 1.14 -10.41
N GLU A 10 -15.07 0.89 -9.84
CA GLU A 10 -15.26 0.87 -8.37
C GLU A 10 -14.33 -0.15 -7.68
N ALA A 11 -14.22 -1.34 -8.26
CA ALA A 11 -13.31 -2.38 -7.76
C ALA A 11 -11.84 -1.93 -7.82
N PHE A 12 -11.47 -1.22 -8.89
CA PHE A 12 -10.13 -0.66 -9.05
C PHE A 12 -9.84 0.44 -8.01
N GLU A 13 -10.75 1.40 -7.83
CA GLU A 13 -10.61 2.46 -6.83
C GLU A 13 -10.54 1.92 -5.40
N LYS A 14 -11.35 0.89 -5.09
CA LYS A 14 -11.27 0.19 -3.81
C LYS A 14 -9.91 -0.46 -3.61
N MET A 15 -9.34 -1.07 -4.65
CA MET A 15 -8.03 -1.68 -4.58
C MET A 15 -6.92 -0.64 -4.40
N LEU A 16 -6.97 0.46 -5.16
CA LEU A 16 -6.03 1.58 -5.03
C LEU A 16 -6.03 2.13 -3.59
N ARG A 17 -7.21 2.37 -3.02
CA ARG A 17 -7.36 2.81 -1.62
C ARG A 17 -6.75 1.79 -0.65
N SER A 18 -7.05 0.50 -0.82
CA SER A 18 -6.52 -0.55 0.05
C SER A 18 -4.99 -0.66 -0.02
N VAL A 19 -4.37 -0.47 -1.18
CA VAL A 19 -2.91 -0.47 -1.33
C VAL A 19 -2.29 0.70 -0.54
N ARG A 20 -2.89 1.90 -0.63
CA ARG A 20 -2.44 3.09 0.12
C ARG A 20 -2.56 2.87 1.63
N GLU A 21 -3.71 2.41 2.11
CA GLU A 21 -3.95 2.11 3.54
C GLU A 21 -2.96 1.07 4.09
N GLN A 22 -2.67 0.03 3.31
CA GLN A 22 -1.68 -0.99 3.70
C GLN A 22 -0.26 -0.43 3.75
N TYR A 23 0.09 0.47 2.82
CA TYR A 23 1.39 1.13 2.81
C TYR A 23 1.57 1.99 4.06
N ASP A 24 0.58 2.83 4.37
CA ASP A 24 0.60 3.72 5.52
C ASP A 24 0.63 2.92 6.83
N SER A 25 -0.19 1.87 6.94
CA SER A 25 -0.19 0.99 8.11
C SER A 25 1.16 0.28 8.32
N ALA A 26 1.81 -0.17 7.24
CA ALA A 26 3.14 -0.76 7.33
C ALA A 26 4.17 0.26 7.80
N ASP A 27 4.12 1.49 7.28
CA ASP A 27 5.00 2.58 7.68
C ASP A 27 4.84 2.97 9.16
N GLU A 28 3.61 3.11 9.64
CA GLU A 28 3.31 3.39 11.05
C GLU A 28 3.82 2.29 11.98
N ARG A 29 3.57 1.02 11.63
CA ARG A 29 4.07 -0.13 12.41
C ARG A 29 5.60 -0.17 12.43
N MET A 30 6.25 0.12 11.31
CA MET A 30 7.71 0.21 11.25
C MET A 30 8.24 1.35 12.13
N LYS A 31 7.62 2.53 12.09
CA LYS A 31 7.98 3.66 12.97
C LYS A 31 7.88 3.29 14.44
N LYS A 32 6.81 2.59 14.85
CA LYS A 32 6.65 2.09 16.22
C LYS A 32 7.76 1.09 16.60
N LEU A 33 8.01 0.08 15.77
CA LEU A 33 9.08 -0.89 16.02
C LEU A 33 10.46 -0.24 16.09
N LYS A 34 10.70 0.79 15.27
CA LYS A 34 11.94 1.57 15.30
C LYS A 34 12.10 2.34 16.60
N ALA A 35 11.05 2.99 17.10
CA ALA A 35 11.05 3.65 18.41
C ALA A 35 11.32 2.67 19.56
N GLU A 36 10.91 1.41 19.42
CA GLU A 36 11.18 0.32 20.37
C GLU A 36 12.55 -0.35 20.16
N GLY A 37 13.38 0.10 19.20
CA GLY A 37 14.70 -0.50 18.90
C GLY A 37 14.64 -1.88 18.19
N LYS A 38 13.49 -2.26 17.63
CA LYS A 38 13.21 -3.58 17.05
C LYS A 38 13.46 -3.70 15.54
N GLU A 39 14.34 -2.86 14.99
CA GLU A 39 14.64 -2.83 13.55
C GLU A 39 15.26 -4.13 13.01
N LYS A 40 15.91 -4.93 13.86
CA LYS A 40 16.55 -6.19 13.47
C LYS A 40 15.63 -7.42 13.55
N THR A 41 14.37 -7.25 13.92
CA THR A 41 13.41 -8.36 14.05
C THR A 41 12.93 -8.86 12.68
N ALA A 42 12.49 -10.12 12.63
CA ALA A 42 11.89 -10.69 11.42
C ALA A 42 10.64 -9.90 10.98
N THR A 43 9.81 -9.47 11.94
CA THR A 43 8.62 -8.65 11.70
C THR A 43 8.95 -7.33 11.03
N TYR A 44 9.99 -6.62 11.49
CA TYR A 44 10.39 -5.36 10.86
C TYR A 44 10.85 -5.57 9.41
N ARG A 45 11.67 -6.61 9.15
CA ARG A 45 12.11 -6.95 7.80
C ARG A 45 10.95 -7.33 6.87
N GLN A 46 9.97 -8.08 7.37
CA GLN A 46 8.77 -8.43 6.60
C GLN A 46 7.94 -7.18 6.26
N LEU A 47 7.73 -6.28 7.24
CA LEU A 47 7.03 -5.01 7.00
C LEU A 47 7.76 -4.14 5.97
N MET A 48 9.10 -4.07 6.05
CA MET A 48 9.92 -3.35 5.07
C MET A 48 9.74 -3.91 3.66
N GLY A 49 9.83 -5.23 3.49
CA GLY A 49 9.61 -5.88 2.20
C GLY A 49 8.21 -5.61 1.64
N ASN A 50 7.18 -5.75 2.48
CA ASN A 50 5.81 -5.45 2.08
C ASN A 50 5.63 -3.98 1.67
N LYS A 51 6.20 -3.04 2.46
CA LYS A 51 6.15 -1.61 2.15
C LYS A 51 6.81 -1.29 0.81
N MET A 52 7.95 -1.90 0.50
CA MET A 52 8.63 -1.73 -0.80
C MET A 52 7.78 -2.26 -1.97
N GLN A 53 7.13 -3.42 -1.81
CA GLN A 53 6.24 -3.96 -2.84
C GLN A 53 5.02 -3.06 -3.08
N LEU A 54 4.40 -2.55 -2.01
CA LEU A 54 3.29 -1.60 -2.10
C LEU A 54 3.74 -0.28 -2.76
N GLN A 55 4.94 0.21 -2.44
CA GLN A 55 5.52 1.39 -3.09
C GLN A 55 5.68 1.21 -4.60
N ASN A 56 6.13 0.02 -5.04
CA ASN A 56 6.26 -0.30 -6.46
C ASN A 56 4.90 -0.27 -7.16
N ILE A 57 3.86 -0.85 -6.55
CA ILE A 57 2.49 -0.82 -7.10
C ILE A 57 1.98 0.62 -7.22
N ILE A 58 2.13 1.43 -6.17
CA ILE A 58 1.74 2.85 -6.18
C ILE A 58 2.50 3.61 -7.27
N SER A 59 3.79 3.31 -7.46
CA SER A 59 4.61 3.96 -8.49
C SER A 59 4.14 3.60 -9.90
N ILE A 60 3.69 2.37 -10.12
CA ILE A 60 3.07 1.96 -11.39
C ILE A 60 1.79 2.75 -11.61
N TYR A 61 0.91 2.90 -10.61
CA TYR A 61 -0.32 3.69 -10.77
C TYR A 61 -0.04 5.16 -11.10
N LYS A 62 1.00 5.75 -10.52
CA LYS A 62 1.45 7.11 -10.86
C LYS A 62 1.84 7.26 -12.32
N VAL A 63 2.47 6.24 -12.92
CA VAL A 63 2.87 6.27 -14.35
C VAL A 63 1.67 6.36 -15.29
N TYR A 64 0.51 5.87 -14.86
CA TYR A 64 -0.72 5.89 -15.65
C TYR A 64 -1.69 7.00 -15.21
N ASP A 65 -1.24 7.95 -14.39
CA ASP A 65 -2.08 9.02 -13.81
C ASP A 65 -3.33 8.47 -13.09
N LEU A 66 -3.22 7.24 -12.56
CA LEU A 66 -4.28 6.59 -11.78
C LEU A 66 -4.26 7.01 -10.31
N THR A 67 -3.32 7.88 -9.95
CA THR A 67 -3.22 8.51 -8.64
C THR A 67 -3.34 10.00 -8.82
N GLU A 68 -4.34 10.61 -8.18
CA GLU A 68 -4.40 12.07 -7.97
C GLU A 68 -3.11 12.62 -7.34
#